data_AF-A0A7K9AGQ1-F1
#
_entry.id   AF-A0A7K9AGQ1-F1
#
_cell.length_a   1.000
_cell.length_b   1.000
_cell.length_c   1.000
_cell.angle_alpha   90.00
_cell.angle_beta   90.00
_cell.angle_gamma   90.00
#
_symmetry.space_group_name_H-M   'P 1'
#
loop_
_entity.id
_entity.type
_entity.pdbx_description
1 polymer ?
#
loop_
_entity_poly.entity_id
_entity_poly.type
_entity_poly.pdbx_seq_one_letter_code
_entity_poly.pdbx_strand_id
1 'polypeptide(L)'
;NFRRHPLEIPPPSEKDWIRDDEEDFFLQDPDRKCDALPQPFRMVTKLVMQVLESAMEIIERREMLQEAQKLKVQPTKCFPTAEFQVTGRAKCLAVSGKYIFVGLSVGLAAFKTCDYKDVCAWDAVKTEICAIHASDLGNECHVLLAVDEMGLVRLFCFHQESFLLIKVLNEVGDISKRSTCVEVVLSPGGDYAGILLQGNTKAWLEIYQLPKDSWLMEMEKNPGAAAGLACSKRRPSCTSQMDNFLLQESLVSANKADVKLNLPVLLLTVKPPEPITGSSFESPLDALKEVDDGSMLGLGYNHLIKDFQWELQEAIFRSTYQEYLEAKDVIKEEIPRHATFHFLLPSQILQVGPGMEVQPDVPAGIGVHWDGNHNFCFYLLKRPLEEQVDSHLKPDVVWPCAAPIACSAVSSCSRYLALAGEDATITIWDKHLGYPLSVTAIREERSIRSIHFL
;
A
#
# COMPACT_ATOMS: atom_id res chain seq x y z
N ASN A 1 -59.14 -2.74 -58.52
CA ASN A 1 -58.16 -3.80 -58.90
C ASN A 1 -56.91 -3.08 -59.35
N PHE A 2 -55.80 -3.06 -58.61
CA PHE A 2 -54.92 -4.21 -58.37
C PHE A 2 -54.21 -4.13 -57.01
N ARG A 3 -54.13 -5.27 -56.31
CA ARG A 3 -53.32 -5.52 -55.11
C ARG A 3 -51.87 -5.85 -55.51
N ARG A 4 -50.93 -5.46 -54.65
CA ARG A 4 -49.51 -5.88 -54.55
C ARG A 4 -49.35 -7.41 -54.64
N HIS A 5 -48.24 -7.91 -55.19
CA HIS A 5 -47.43 -9.06 -54.69
C HIS A 5 -45.95 -8.91 -55.18
N PRO A 6 -44.94 -9.41 -54.43
CA PRO A 6 -43.50 -9.14 -54.60
C PRO A 6 -42.79 -10.18 -55.49
N LEU A 7 -41.69 -9.77 -56.14
CA LEU A 7 -40.80 -10.63 -56.92
C LEU A 7 -39.87 -11.43 -55.99
N GLU A 8 -39.95 -12.76 -56.03
CA GLU A 8 -39.01 -13.68 -55.39
C GLU A 8 -37.71 -13.79 -56.21
N ILE A 9 -36.57 -13.77 -55.52
CA ILE A 9 -35.22 -13.97 -56.05
C ILE A 9 -34.94 -15.49 -56.07
N PRO A 10 -34.46 -16.08 -57.18
CA PRO A 10 -34.17 -17.52 -57.23
C PRO A 10 -32.91 -17.87 -56.41
N PRO A 11 -32.83 -19.10 -55.83
CA PRO A 11 -31.67 -19.52 -55.05
C PRO A 11 -30.44 -19.80 -55.96
N PRO A 12 -29.22 -19.60 -55.46
CA PRO A 12 -27.99 -19.81 -56.22
C PRO A 12 -27.70 -21.30 -56.45
N SER A 13 -27.31 -21.68 -57.67
CA SER A 13 -26.88 -23.03 -58.01
C SER A 13 -25.38 -23.24 -57.77
N GLU A 14 -24.98 -24.39 -57.22
CA GLU A 14 -23.61 -24.81 -56.83
C GLU A 14 -22.54 -24.84 -57.95
N LYS A 15 -22.77 -24.24 -59.12
CA LYS A 15 -21.83 -24.29 -60.26
C LYS A 15 -20.73 -23.22 -60.24
N ASP A 16 -20.74 -22.31 -59.27
CA ASP A 16 -19.77 -21.20 -59.19
C ASP A 16 -18.73 -21.33 -58.06
N TRP A 17 -18.62 -22.51 -57.41
CA TRP A 17 -17.60 -22.72 -56.39
C TRP A 17 -16.28 -23.14 -57.04
N ILE A 18 -15.27 -22.30 -56.89
CA ILE A 18 -13.87 -22.60 -57.23
C ILE A 18 -13.46 -23.84 -56.43
N ARG A 19 -13.01 -24.90 -57.13
CA ARG A 19 -12.39 -26.06 -56.50
C ARG A 19 -10.96 -25.68 -56.10
N ASP A 20 -10.68 -25.66 -54.81
CA ASP A 20 -9.32 -25.60 -54.29
C ASP A 20 -8.70 -27.00 -54.41
N ASP A 21 -7.85 -27.19 -55.42
CA ASP A 21 -7.12 -28.45 -55.66
C ASP A 21 -5.87 -28.60 -54.75
N GLU A 22 -5.89 -28.07 -53.52
CA GLU A 22 -4.78 -28.15 -52.54
C GLU A 22 -5.09 -29.03 -51.31
N GLU A 23 -5.99 -30.01 -51.41
CA GLU A 23 -6.37 -30.86 -50.27
C GLU A 23 -5.48 -32.10 -50.04
N ASP A 24 -4.49 -32.38 -50.88
CA ASP A 24 -3.78 -33.68 -50.85
C ASP A 24 -2.44 -33.71 -50.08
N PHE A 25 -2.03 -32.61 -49.42
CA PHE A 25 -0.79 -32.61 -48.60
C PHE A 25 -1.04 -32.86 -47.09
N PHE A 26 -2.29 -32.93 -46.64
CA PHE A 26 -2.67 -32.89 -45.21
C PHE A 26 -2.98 -34.25 -44.55
N LEU A 27 -2.73 -35.38 -45.22
CA LEU A 27 -3.25 -36.69 -44.80
C LEU A 27 -2.30 -37.57 -43.96
N GLN A 28 -1.33 -37.01 -43.22
CA GLN A 28 -0.40 -37.81 -42.39
C GLN A 28 -0.40 -37.52 -40.88
N ASP A 29 -1.43 -36.87 -40.33
CA ASP A 29 -1.59 -36.74 -38.88
C ASP A 29 -2.88 -37.45 -38.39
N PRO A 30 -2.78 -38.55 -37.63
CA PRO A 30 -3.94 -39.28 -37.13
C PRO A 30 -4.77 -38.52 -36.08
N ASP A 31 -4.20 -37.51 -35.40
CA ASP A 31 -4.92 -36.75 -34.37
C ASP A 31 -5.87 -35.71 -34.99
N ARG A 32 -5.64 -35.29 -36.24
CA ARG A 32 -6.51 -34.36 -36.98
C ARG A 32 -7.70 -35.03 -37.68
N LYS A 33 -7.81 -36.36 -37.67
CA LYS A 33 -8.97 -37.07 -38.25
C LYS A 33 -10.26 -36.89 -37.43
N CYS A 34 -10.15 -36.52 -36.15
CA CYS A 34 -11.29 -36.38 -35.24
C CYS A 34 -11.92 -34.97 -35.22
N ASP A 35 -11.26 -33.96 -35.79
CA ASP A 35 -11.66 -32.54 -35.67
C ASP A 35 -12.42 -31.97 -36.88
N ALA A 36 -13.10 -32.83 -37.63
CA ALA A 36 -13.94 -32.43 -38.73
C ALA A 36 -15.32 -31.93 -38.26
N LEU A 37 -15.39 -30.97 -37.31
CA LEU A 37 -16.67 -30.40 -36.84
C LEU A 37 -17.54 -29.98 -38.05
N PRO A 38 -18.87 -30.25 -38.07
CA PRO A 38 -19.74 -29.84 -39.17
C PRO A 38 -19.78 -28.30 -39.31
N GLN A 39 -20.02 -27.77 -40.52
CA GLN A 39 -20.43 -26.37 -40.64
C GLN A 39 -21.76 -26.20 -39.87
N PRO A 40 -21.86 -25.27 -38.90
CA PRO A 40 -21.28 -23.93 -38.85
C PRO A 40 -20.05 -23.74 -37.93
N PHE A 41 -19.62 -24.77 -37.20
CA PHE A 41 -18.59 -24.63 -36.16
C PHE A 41 -17.20 -24.32 -36.73
N ARG A 42 -16.84 -24.84 -37.91
CA ARG A 42 -15.58 -24.49 -38.59
C ARG A 42 -15.48 -23.01 -38.95
N MET A 43 -16.61 -22.39 -39.32
CA MET A 43 -16.65 -20.97 -39.65
C MET A 43 -16.45 -20.14 -38.39
N VAL A 44 -17.07 -20.55 -37.27
CA VAL A 44 -16.85 -19.94 -35.96
C VAL A 44 -15.38 -20.08 -35.54
N THR A 45 -14.78 -21.27 -35.65
CA THR A 45 -13.37 -21.48 -35.32
C THR A 45 -12.45 -20.61 -36.18
N LYS A 46 -12.68 -20.50 -37.49
CA LYS A 46 -11.90 -19.62 -38.37
C LYS A 46 -12.01 -18.15 -37.98
N LEU A 47 -13.22 -17.68 -37.66
CA LEU A 47 -13.43 -16.30 -37.21
C LEU A 47 -12.75 -16.04 -35.86
N VAL A 48 -12.84 -16.97 -34.92
CA VAL A 48 -12.17 -16.88 -33.60
C VAL A 48 -10.65 -16.85 -33.78
N MET A 49 -10.09 -17.73 -34.61
CA MET A 49 -8.66 -17.76 -34.90
C MET A 49 -8.19 -16.47 -35.57
N GLN A 50 -8.97 -15.93 -36.52
CA GLN A 50 -8.64 -14.67 -37.18
C GLN A 50 -8.66 -13.48 -36.20
N VAL A 51 -9.60 -13.46 -35.24
CA VAL A 51 -9.62 -12.45 -34.17
C VAL A 51 -8.41 -12.60 -33.26
N LEU A 52 -8.03 -13.84 -32.90
CA LEU A 52 -6.84 -14.11 -32.08
C LEU A 52 -5.55 -13.69 -32.78
N GLU A 53 -5.38 -14.02 -34.06
CA GLU A 53 -4.23 -13.62 -34.87
C GLU A 53 -4.13 -12.09 -34.99
N SER A 54 -5.25 -11.43 -35.29
CA SER A 54 -5.31 -9.96 -35.35
C SER A 54 -4.98 -9.31 -33.99
N ALA A 55 -5.49 -9.87 -32.89
CA ALA A 55 -5.16 -9.40 -31.56
C ALA A 55 -3.67 -9.60 -31.24
N MET A 56 -3.08 -10.73 -31.62
CA MET A 56 -1.66 -11.02 -31.42
C MET A 56 -0.78 -10.02 -32.19
N GLU A 57 -1.10 -9.73 -33.44
CA GLU A 57 -0.36 -8.75 -34.26
C GLU A 57 -0.41 -7.34 -33.63
N ILE A 58 -1.56 -6.96 -33.07
CA ILE A 58 -1.71 -5.68 -32.36
C ILE A 58 -0.85 -5.65 -31.09
N ILE A 59 -0.80 -6.76 -30.34
CA ILE A 59 0.02 -6.89 -29.13
C ILE A 59 1.51 -6.79 -29.48
N GLU A 60 2.00 -7.58 -30.44
CA GLU A 60 3.39 -7.56 -30.88
C GLU A 60 3.82 -6.17 -31.35
N ARG A 61 2.98 -5.47 -32.14
CA ARG A 61 3.26 -4.10 -32.57
C ARG A 61 3.38 -3.14 -31.40
N ARG A 62 2.53 -3.27 -30.37
CA ARG A 62 2.57 -2.42 -29.16
C ARG A 62 3.80 -2.73 -28.31
N GLU A 63 4.18 -3.99 -28.18
CA GLU A 63 5.39 -4.41 -27.45
C GLU A 63 6.66 -3.86 -28.11
N MET A 64 6.79 -3.98 -29.43
CA MET A 64 7.91 -3.39 -30.18
C MET A 64 8.02 -1.88 -29.97
N LEU A 65 6.89 -1.16 -29.97
CA LEU A 65 6.87 0.28 -29.70
C LEU A 65 7.28 0.60 -28.26
N GLN A 66 6.81 -0.19 -27.28
CA GLN A 66 7.21 -0.02 -25.88
C GLN A 66 8.70 -0.32 -25.67
N GLU A 67 9.27 -1.37 -26.27
CA GLU A 67 10.71 -1.65 -26.20
C GLU A 67 11.55 -0.55 -26.83
N ALA A 68 11.14 -0.05 -28.00
CA ALA A 68 11.79 1.08 -28.64
C ALA A 68 11.73 2.35 -27.78
N GLN A 69 10.68 2.51 -26.97
CA GLN A 69 10.54 3.63 -26.02
C GLN A 69 11.37 3.41 -24.76
N LYS A 70 11.43 2.18 -24.22
CA LYS A 70 12.30 1.81 -23.08
C LYS A 70 13.78 2.06 -23.41
N LEU A 71 14.21 1.74 -24.62
CA LEU A 71 15.59 1.99 -25.08
C LEU A 71 15.94 3.48 -25.20
N LYS A 72 14.94 4.37 -25.32
CA LYS A 72 15.14 5.83 -25.39
C LYS A 72 15.28 6.49 -24.02
N VAL A 73 14.76 5.86 -22.96
CA VAL A 73 14.78 6.44 -21.61
C VAL A 73 16.04 5.95 -20.90
N GLN A 74 17.12 6.73 -20.99
CA GLN A 74 18.26 6.54 -20.08
C GLN A 74 17.90 7.09 -18.70
N PRO A 75 18.25 6.39 -17.60
CA PRO A 75 18.05 6.91 -16.25
C PRO A 75 18.76 8.26 -16.09
N THR A 76 18.04 9.28 -15.61
CA THR A 76 18.61 10.60 -15.34
C THR A 76 19.71 10.47 -14.30
N LYS A 77 20.96 10.77 -14.68
CA LYS A 77 22.07 10.82 -13.75
C LYS A 77 21.97 12.12 -12.93
N CYS A 78 21.62 12.01 -11.65
CA CYS A 78 21.59 13.14 -10.73
C CYS A 78 22.99 13.40 -10.18
N PHE A 79 23.47 14.64 -10.29
CA PHE A 79 24.71 15.10 -9.66
C PHE A 79 24.37 16.01 -8.48
N PRO A 80 25.14 15.95 -7.37
CA PRO A 80 24.93 16.84 -6.23
C PRO A 80 25.18 18.30 -6.62
N THR A 81 24.20 19.17 -6.37
CA THR A 81 24.24 20.59 -6.77
C THR A 81 24.77 21.51 -5.68
N ALA A 82 24.61 21.13 -4.41
CA ALA A 82 24.99 21.95 -3.26
C ALA A 82 25.25 21.10 -2.02
N GLU A 83 26.02 21.65 -1.09
CA GLU A 83 26.27 21.10 0.24
C GLU A 83 25.91 22.17 1.28
N PHE A 84 25.27 21.76 2.38
CA PHE A 84 24.99 22.63 3.51
C PHE A 84 25.30 21.91 4.81
N GLN A 85 25.69 22.66 5.82
CA GLN A 85 26.05 22.11 7.12
C GLN A 85 24.85 22.09 8.05
N VAL A 86 24.66 20.95 8.71
CA VAL A 86 23.62 20.76 9.73
C VAL A 86 24.29 20.80 11.11
N THR A 87 23.62 21.43 12.07
CA THR A 87 24.12 21.53 13.44
C THR A 87 23.91 20.21 14.20
N GLY A 88 24.95 19.38 14.24
CA GLY A 88 24.95 18.10 14.95
C GLY A 88 24.91 16.90 14.02
N ARG A 89 24.51 15.75 14.54
CA ARG A 89 24.46 14.50 13.77
C ARG A 89 23.07 14.33 13.15
N ALA A 90 22.99 14.46 11.83
CA ALA A 90 21.79 14.14 11.07
C ALA A 90 21.60 12.63 10.94
N LYS A 91 20.37 12.16 11.09
CA LYS A 91 19.98 10.74 11.01
C LYS A 91 19.03 10.46 9.85
N CYS A 92 18.02 11.31 9.71
CA CYS A 92 17.00 11.18 8.68
C CYS A 92 16.67 12.56 8.07
N LEU A 93 16.07 12.53 6.89
CA LEU A 93 15.71 13.71 6.11
C LEU A 93 14.34 13.48 5.47
N ALA A 94 13.50 14.52 5.45
CA ALA A 94 12.30 14.57 4.65
C ALA A 94 12.21 15.91 3.94
N VAL A 95 11.70 15.93 2.71
CA VAL A 95 11.52 17.16 1.93
C VAL A 95 10.03 17.32 1.67
N SER A 96 9.51 18.52 1.95
CA SER A 96 8.13 18.88 1.64
C SER A 96 8.06 20.33 1.20
N GLY A 97 7.62 20.54 -0.04
CA GLY A 97 7.54 21.86 -0.67
C GLY A 97 8.88 22.60 -0.65
N LYS A 98 8.90 23.76 0.04
CA LYS A 98 10.06 24.66 0.13
C LYS A 98 10.98 24.36 1.31
N TYR A 99 10.69 23.32 2.08
CA TYR A 99 11.41 23.00 3.31
C TYR A 99 12.03 21.61 3.30
N ILE A 100 13.17 21.53 3.97
CA ILE A 100 13.93 20.32 4.23
C ILE A 100 13.92 20.12 5.74
N PHE A 101 13.37 19.01 6.19
CA PHE A 101 13.28 18.65 7.59
C PHE A 101 14.34 17.60 7.91
N VAL A 102 15.15 17.87 8.93
CA VAL A 102 16.26 17.02 9.34
C VAL A 102 16.02 16.50 10.75
N GLY A 103 16.15 15.19 10.93
CA GLY A 103 16.15 14.54 12.23
C GLY A 103 17.56 14.53 12.79
N LEU A 104 17.71 15.10 13.98
CA LEU A 104 18.98 15.24 14.69
C LEU A 104 18.99 14.32 15.91
N SER A 105 20.19 14.09 16.46
CA SER A 105 20.37 13.40 17.74
C SER A 105 19.78 14.15 18.94
N VAL A 106 19.36 15.40 18.77
CA VAL A 106 18.83 16.27 19.84
C VAL A 106 17.46 16.88 19.51
N GLY A 107 16.83 16.45 18.41
CA GLY A 107 15.50 16.94 18.01
C GLY A 107 15.33 17.07 16.50
N LEU A 108 14.58 18.07 16.07
CA LEU A 108 14.27 18.36 14.66
C LEU A 108 14.82 19.71 14.24
N ALA A 109 15.17 19.85 12.97
CA ALA A 109 15.50 21.14 12.35
C ALA A 109 14.82 21.27 10.99
N ALA A 110 14.43 22.49 10.63
CA ALA A 110 13.86 22.85 9.34
C ALA A 110 14.80 23.81 8.60
N PHE A 111 15.05 23.53 7.33
CA PHE A 111 15.85 24.35 6.43
C PHE A 111 15.02 24.73 5.22
N LYS A 112 15.32 25.87 4.59
CA LYS A 112 14.72 26.25 3.31
C LYS A 112 15.47 25.60 2.15
N THR A 113 14.73 25.08 1.16
CA THR A 113 15.33 24.43 -0.02
C THR A 113 16.07 25.41 -0.94
N CYS A 114 15.74 26.71 -0.90
CA CYS A 114 16.32 27.71 -1.80
C CYS A 114 17.67 28.26 -1.34
N ASP A 115 17.87 28.47 -0.04
CA ASP A 115 19.08 29.08 0.52
C ASP A 115 19.79 28.18 1.54
N TYR A 116 19.23 27.00 1.83
CA TYR A 116 19.73 26.02 2.79
C TYR A 116 19.99 26.61 4.18
N LYS A 117 19.29 27.69 4.54
CA LYS A 117 19.41 28.32 5.85
C LYS A 117 18.51 27.62 6.85
N ASP A 118 19.03 27.51 8.07
CA ASP A 118 18.28 27.06 9.23
C ASP A 118 17.17 28.05 9.54
N VAL A 119 15.95 27.53 9.61
CA VAL A 119 14.72 28.28 9.83
C VAL A 119 14.32 28.17 11.30
N CYS A 120 14.22 26.95 11.78
CA CYS A 120 13.81 26.65 13.14
C CYS A 120 14.31 25.26 13.55
N ALA A 121 14.63 25.14 14.83
CA ALA A 121 14.89 23.87 15.49
C ALA A 121 13.89 23.63 16.62
N TRP A 122 13.51 22.37 16.78
CA TRP A 122 12.74 21.87 17.92
C TRP A 122 13.64 20.95 18.74
N ASP A 123 14.03 21.39 19.94
CA ASP A 123 14.95 20.67 20.85
C ASP A 123 14.38 20.47 22.27
N ALA A 124 13.04 20.53 22.41
CA ALA A 124 12.36 20.52 23.71
C ALA A 124 12.61 19.24 24.54
N VAL A 125 12.65 18.07 23.89
CA VAL A 125 12.75 16.77 24.59
C VAL A 125 14.18 16.18 24.52
N LYS A 126 15.10 16.83 23.80
CA LYS A 126 16.49 16.36 23.55
C LYS A 126 16.55 14.87 23.16
N THR A 127 15.58 14.40 22.41
CA THR A 127 15.51 13.01 21.93
C THR A 127 16.08 12.90 20.52
N GLU A 128 16.70 11.77 20.22
CA GLU A 128 17.14 11.45 18.87
C GLU A 128 15.95 11.09 17.98
N ILE A 129 15.87 11.71 16.79
CA ILE A 129 14.85 11.42 15.80
C ILE A 129 15.40 10.49 14.73
N CYS A 130 14.78 9.32 14.59
CA CYS A 130 15.22 8.23 13.71
C CYS A 130 14.56 8.27 12.33
N ALA A 131 13.29 8.68 12.24
CA ALA A 131 12.55 8.76 10.98
C ALA A 131 11.65 9.99 10.94
N ILE A 132 11.49 10.58 9.74
CA ILE A 132 10.60 11.71 9.49
C ILE A 132 9.81 11.44 8.22
N HIS A 133 8.50 11.64 8.29
CA HIS A 133 7.63 11.72 7.12
C HIS A 133 6.99 13.10 7.11
N ALA A 134 6.99 13.75 5.95
CA ALA A 134 6.42 15.09 5.79
C ALA A 134 5.47 15.13 4.59
N SER A 135 4.36 15.84 4.72
CA SER A 135 3.41 16.11 3.64
C SER A 135 3.07 17.59 3.61
N ASP A 136 2.95 18.14 2.40
CA ASP A 136 2.49 19.51 2.17
C ASP A 136 0.96 19.55 2.28
N LEU A 137 0.42 20.43 3.12
CA LEU A 137 -1.02 20.66 3.24
C LEU A 137 -1.51 21.84 2.40
N GLY A 138 -0.59 22.63 1.83
CA GLY A 138 -0.89 23.94 1.24
C GLY A 138 -0.79 25.07 2.26
N ASN A 139 -0.86 26.32 1.78
CA ASN A 139 -0.79 27.53 2.59
C ASN A 139 0.45 27.63 3.51
N GLU A 140 1.61 27.15 3.03
CA GLU A 140 2.87 27.09 3.82
C GLU A 140 2.75 26.28 5.12
N CYS A 141 1.76 25.38 5.18
CA CYS A 141 1.51 24.47 6.28
C CYS A 141 1.95 23.06 5.88
N HIS A 142 2.75 22.43 6.73
CA HIS A 142 3.27 21.08 6.50
C HIS A 142 2.96 20.21 7.71
N VAL A 143 2.56 18.96 7.48
CA VAL A 143 2.42 17.96 8.55
C VAL A 143 3.65 17.08 8.58
N LEU A 144 4.12 16.79 9.79
CA LEU A 144 5.23 15.89 10.01
C LEU A 144 4.89 14.82 11.03
N LEU A 145 5.33 13.60 10.76
CA LEU A 145 5.44 12.54 11.73
C LEU A 145 6.92 12.28 11.99
N ALA A 146 7.34 12.42 13.24
CA ALA A 146 8.70 12.13 13.66
C ALA A 146 8.70 10.96 14.65
N VAL A 147 9.55 9.98 14.40
CA VAL A 147 9.75 8.81 15.27
C VAL A 147 11.06 8.97 16.02
N ASP A 148 11.02 8.84 17.35
CA ASP A 148 12.24 8.89 18.17
C ASP A 148 12.93 7.54 18.38
N GLU A 149 14.11 7.57 18.99
CA GLU A 149 14.89 6.38 19.37
C GLU A 149 14.13 5.39 20.27
N MET A 150 13.10 5.86 20.97
CA MET A 150 12.26 5.03 21.84
C MET A 150 10.99 4.52 21.11
N GLY A 151 10.89 4.77 19.80
CA GLY A 151 9.76 4.36 18.97
C GLY A 151 8.48 5.17 19.19
N LEU A 152 8.54 6.36 19.81
CA LEU A 152 7.37 7.23 19.95
C LEU A 152 7.15 8.08 18.70
N VAL A 153 5.90 8.12 18.24
CA VAL A 153 5.48 8.90 17.09
C VAL A 153 4.90 10.23 17.54
N ARG A 154 5.57 11.32 17.17
CA ARG A 154 5.14 12.69 17.43
C ARG A 154 4.58 13.30 16.15
N LEU A 155 3.34 13.78 16.23
CA LEU A 155 2.67 14.51 15.16
C LEU A 155 2.91 16.01 15.33
N PHE A 156 3.56 16.61 14.34
CA PHE A 156 3.82 18.04 14.27
C PHE A 156 3.06 18.67 13.11
N CYS A 157 2.69 19.93 13.31
CA CYS A 157 2.32 20.86 12.26
C CYS A 157 3.41 21.93 12.18
N PHE A 158 3.91 22.20 10.99
CA PHE A 158 4.90 23.23 10.71
C PHE A 158 4.24 24.34 9.90
N HIS A 159 4.15 25.52 10.48
CA HIS A 159 3.54 26.70 9.86
C HIS A 159 4.30 27.95 10.30
N GLN A 160 4.48 28.90 9.37
CA GLN A 160 5.23 30.14 9.60
C GLN A 160 6.57 29.90 10.32
N GLU A 161 7.36 28.95 9.80
CA GLU A 161 8.73 28.72 10.30
C GLU A 161 8.79 28.20 11.75
N SER A 162 7.69 27.63 12.29
CA SER A 162 7.62 27.14 13.66
C SER A 162 7.05 25.72 13.72
N PHE A 163 7.58 24.89 14.62
CA PHE A 163 7.05 23.56 14.90
C PHE A 163 6.00 23.60 16.02
N LEU A 164 4.83 23.04 15.75
CA LEU A 164 3.72 22.89 16.70
C LEU A 164 3.47 21.41 16.94
N LEU A 165 3.73 20.93 18.15
CA LEU A 165 3.42 19.55 18.54
C LEU A 165 1.92 19.43 18.79
N ILE A 166 1.24 18.59 18.01
CA ILE A 166 -0.21 18.34 18.15
C ILE A 166 -0.45 17.23 19.17
N LYS A 167 0.17 16.07 18.97
CA LYS A 167 -0.06 14.88 19.80
C LYS A 167 1.09 13.88 19.67
N VAL A 168 1.35 13.13 20.73
CA VAL A 168 2.13 11.88 20.69
C VAL A 168 1.16 10.72 20.52
N LEU A 169 1.26 9.97 19.42
CA LEU A 169 0.20 9.06 18.99
C LEU A 169 0.18 7.74 19.76
N ASN A 170 1.35 7.19 20.07
CA ASN A 170 1.52 5.95 20.83
C ASN A 170 1.95 6.17 22.30
N GLU A 171 1.54 7.30 22.89
CA GLU A 171 1.81 7.56 24.30
C GLU A 171 0.88 6.70 25.18
N VAL A 172 1.48 5.84 26.00
CA VAL A 172 0.77 4.99 26.96
C VAL A 172 1.33 5.26 28.36
N GLY A 173 0.45 5.45 29.34
CA GLY A 173 0.84 5.76 30.72
C GLY A 173 1.54 4.61 31.46
N ASP A 174 1.46 3.38 30.95
CA ASP A 174 2.08 2.19 31.52
C ASP A 174 3.24 1.72 30.64
N ILE A 175 4.46 1.78 31.20
CA ILE A 175 5.71 1.40 30.52
C ILE A 175 5.68 -0.06 30.07
N SER A 176 4.95 -0.94 30.78
CA SER A 176 4.85 -2.37 30.45
C SER A 176 4.04 -2.66 29.18
N LYS A 177 3.22 -1.71 28.74
CA LYS A 177 2.37 -1.80 27.53
C LYS A 177 2.86 -0.91 26.40
N ARG A 178 4.08 -0.39 26.49
CA ARG A 178 4.65 0.49 25.48
C ARG A 178 4.78 -0.27 24.16
N SER A 179 4.19 0.29 23.11
CA SER A 179 4.42 -0.17 21.74
C SER A 179 5.55 0.63 21.12
N THR A 180 6.32 -0.04 20.28
CA THR A 180 7.37 0.58 19.45
C THR A 180 6.82 0.78 18.05
N CYS A 181 7.09 1.93 17.45
CA CYS A 181 6.74 2.17 16.07
C CYS A 181 7.76 1.53 15.13
N VAL A 182 7.25 0.75 14.17
CA VAL A 182 8.05 0.08 13.14
C VAL A 182 8.05 0.89 11.85
N GLU A 183 6.87 1.30 11.41
CA GLU A 183 6.67 2.00 10.13
C GLU A 183 5.64 3.10 10.28
N VAL A 184 5.86 4.21 9.57
CA VAL A 184 4.96 5.36 9.54
C VAL A 184 4.76 5.77 8.09
N VAL A 185 3.52 6.07 7.72
CA VAL A 185 3.18 6.57 6.38
C VAL A 185 2.19 7.71 6.51
N LEU A 186 2.44 8.80 5.78
CA LEU A 186 1.47 9.88 5.57
C LEU A 186 0.77 9.68 4.24
N SER A 187 -0.53 9.95 4.19
CA SER A 187 -1.24 9.93 2.92
C SER A 187 -0.79 11.08 2.02
N PRO A 188 -0.86 10.91 0.68
CA PRO A 188 -0.82 12.04 -0.23
C PRO A 188 -1.85 13.09 0.22
N GLY A 189 -1.44 14.36 0.27
CA GLY A 189 -2.31 15.46 0.71
C GLY A 189 -2.48 15.63 2.23
N GLY A 190 -2.01 14.67 3.04
CA GLY A 190 -1.98 14.76 4.51
C GLY A 190 -3.31 14.61 5.23
N ASP A 191 -4.30 13.94 4.62
CA ASP A 191 -5.61 13.67 5.22
C ASP A 191 -5.57 12.51 6.24
N TYR A 192 -4.65 11.57 6.06
CA TYR A 192 -4.52 10.40 6.93
C TYR A 192 -3.06 10.13 7.32
N ALA A 193 -2.88 9.51 8.48
CA ALA A 193 -1.61 8.99 8.98
C ALA A 193 -1.78 7.52 9.35
N GLY A 194 -0.86 6.67 8.93
CA GLY A 194 -0.81 5.27 9.33
C GLY A 194 0.45 4.96 10.13
N ILE A 195 0.30 4.14 11.16
CA ILE A 195 1.39 3.77 12.07
C ILE A 195 1.32 2.28 12.34
N LEU A 196 2.38 1.57 11.98
CA LEU A 196 2.58 0.19 12.39
C LEU A 196 3.24 0.17 13.78
N LEU A 197 2.54 -0.42 14.74
CA LEU A 197 2.98 -0.56 16.11
C LEU A 197 3.28 -2.03 16.42
N GLN A 198 4.34 -2.23 17.19
CA GLN A 198 4.78 -3.53 17.66
C GLN A 198 4.85 -3.51 19.19
N GLY A 199 3.98 -4.31 19.82
CA GLY A 199 4.07 -4.65 21.23
C GLY A 199 4.92 -5.89 21.46
N ASN A 200 4.95 -6.37 22.70
CA ASN A 200 5.81 -7.51 23.11
C ASN A 200 5.56 -8.80 22.32
N THR A 201 4.31 -9.05 21.90
CA THR A 201 3.92 -10.31 21.24
C THR A 201 3.03 -10.13 20.02
N LYS A 202 2.62 -8.90 19.69
CA LYS A 202 1.66 -8.63 18.62
C LYS A 202 2.03 -7.33 17.91
N ALA A 203 1.93 -7.34 16.60
CA ALA A 203 1.96 -6.15 15.75
C ALA A 203 0.52 -5.76 15.35
N TRP A 204 0.26 -4.47 15.15
CA TRP A 204 -1.00 -3.97 14.60
C TRP A 204 -0.79 -2.60 13.93
N LEU A 205 -1.61 -2.30 12.94
CA LEU A 205 -1.60 -1.05 12.18
C LEU A 205 -2.75 -0.15 12.65
N GLU A 206 -2.44 1.09 13.00
CA GLU A 206 -3.42 2.12 13.35
C GLU A 206 -3.47 3.21 12.27
N ILE A 207 -4.67 3.55 11.81
CA ILE A 207 -4.88 4.64 10.86
C ILE A 207 -5.67 5.77 11.51
N TYR A 208 -5.11 6.97 11.42
CA TYR A 208 -5.64 8.21 11.97
C TYR A 208 -6.13 9.11 10.85
N GLN A 209 -7.31 9.70 11.02
CA GLN A 209 -7.77 10.83 10.24
C GLN A 209 -7.21 12.12 10.83
N LEU A 210 -6.56 12.91 9.97
CA LEU A 210 -6.00 14.20 10.34
C LEU A 210 -7.01 15.30 10.00
N PRO A 211 -7.43 16.14 10.96
CA PRO A 211 -8.37 17.24 10.71
C PRO A 211 -7.68 18.42 10.01
N LYS A 212 -7.14 18.15 8.81
CA LYS A 212 -6.40 19.08 7.96
C LYS A 212 -7.13 20.40 7.76
N ASP A 213 -8.39 20.35 7.34
CA ASP A 213 -9.18 21.56 7.07
C ASP A 213 -9.33 22.42 8.32
N SER A 214 -9.50 21.80 9.49
CA SER A 214 -9.58 22.53 10.74
C SER A 214 -8.26 23.20 11.10
N TRP A 215 -7.14 22.51 10.90
CA TRP A 215 -5.82 23.09 11.15
C TRP A 215 -5.56 24.27 10.24
N LEU A 216 -5.84 24.14 8.93
CA LEU A 216 -5.69 25.22 7.96
C LEU A 216 -6.54 26.44 8.35
N MET A 217 -7.81 26.23 8.70
CA MET A 217 -8.72 27.30 9.14
C MET A 217 -8.25 27.98 10.43
N GLU A 218 -7.68 27.25 11.39
CA GLU A 218 -7.14 27.82 12.62
C GLU A 218 -5.87 28.63 12.37
N MET A 219 -4.99 28.18 11.48
CA MET A 219 -3.77 28.89 11.09
C MET A 219 -4.08 30.20 10.34
N GLU A 220 -5.10 30.20 9.48
CA GLU A 220 -5.56 31.42 8.81
C GLU A 220 -6.16 32.44 9.79
N LYS A 221 -6.88 31.98 10.81
CA LYS A 221 -7.51 32.86 11.82
C LYS A 221 -6.50 33.47 12.79
N ASN A 222 -5.37 32.79 13.06
CA ASN A 222 -4.38 33.21 14.04
C ASN A 222 -2.96 33.33 13.46
N PRO A 223 -2.72 34.23 12.47
CA PRO A 223 -1.40 34.41 11.89
C PRO A 223 -0.36 34.96 12.88
N GLY A 224 -0.79 35.47 14.04
CA GLY A 224 0.09 36.04 15.08
C GLY A 224 0.50 35.08 16.20
N ALA A 225 -0.08 33.87 16.29
CA ALA A 225 0.22 32.94 17.38
C ALA A 225 1.59 32.26 17.20
N ALA A 226 1.99 31.95 15.97
CA ALA A 226 3.30 31.41 15.65
C ALA A 226 4.46 32.40 15.92
N ALA A 227 4.20 33.72 15.83
CA ALA A 227 5.18 34.76 16.13
C ALA A 227 5.57 34.82 17.63
N GLY A 228 4.70 34.36 18.53
CA GLY A 228 4.97 34.26 19.98
C GLY A 228 5.62 32.94 20.41
N LEU A 229 5.62 31.93 19.53
CA LEU A 229 6.19 30.59 19.71
C LEU A 229 7.61 30.47 19.14
N ALA A 230 8.26 31.61 18.88
CA ALA A 230 9.58 31.69 18.26
C ALA A 230 10.54 30.67 18.87
N CYS A 231 10.96 29.73 18.02
CA CYS A 231 12.05 28.79 18.28
C CYS A 231 13.21 29.55 18.94
N SER A 232 13.81 28.95 19.95
CA SER A 232 14.93 29.54 20.69
C SER A 232 16.00 30.02 19.72
N LYS A 233 16.04 31.33 19.43
CA LYS A 233 17.20 31.96 18.80
C LYS A 233 18.33 31.84 19.79
N ARG A 234 19.19 30.82 19.62
CA ARG A 234 20.38 30.60 20.45
C ARG A 234 21.23 31.88 20.49
N ARG A 235 21.21 32.59 21.61
CA ARG A 235 22.27 33.52 22.00
C ARG A 235 23.39 32.71 22.68
N PRO A 236 24.68 33.01 22.44
CA PRO A 236 25.77 32.30 23.07
C PRO A 236 26.07 32.90 24.45
N SER A 237 26.06 32.10 25.52
CA SER A 237 27.01 32.19 26.66
C SER A 237 26.63 31.26 27.84
N CYS A 238 27.67 30.83 28.55
CA CYS A 238 27.73 29.76 29.56
C CYS A 238 27.27 30.14 30.98
N THR A 239 27.28 29.10 31.85
CA THR A 239 27.22 29.04 33.34
C THR A 239 25.84 29.29 33.98
N SER A 240 25.36 28.56 34.99
CA SER A 240 25.93 27.62 35.99
C SER A 240 24.85 26.69 36.57
N GLN A 241 25.29 25.72 37.38
CA GLN A 241 24.60 24.64 38.09
C GLN A 241 23.31 24.97 38.89
N MET A 242 22.58 23.87 39.15
CA MET A 242 21.53 23.61 40.15
C MET A 242 20.09 23.95 39.74
N ASP A 243 19.35 22.93 39.28
CA ASP A 243 18.08 22.49 39.88
C ASP A 243 17.56 21.25 39.15
N ASN A 244 18.12 20.08 39.50
CA ASN A 244 17.48 18.79 39.27
C ASN A 244 16.62 18.52 40.50
N PHE A 245 15.28 18.68 40.44
CA PHE A 245 14.32 17.85 41.21
C PHE A 245 12.82 18.20 41.03
N LEU A 246 12.37 18.91 39.98
CA LEU A 246 10.94 19.18 39.75
C LEU A 246 10.49 19.11 38.26
N LEU A 247 10.84 18.04 37.55
CA LEU A 247 10.36 17.80 36.18
C LEU A 247 9.53 16.51 36.09
N GLN A 248 8.34 16.50 36.69
CA GLN A 248 7.37 15.43 36.44
C GLN A 248 5.91 15.93 36.30
N GLU A 249 5.60 17.21 36.53
CA GLU A 249 4.20 17.68 36.54
C GLU A 249 3.87 18.93 35.68
N SER A 250 4.77 19.42 34.82
CA SER A 250 4.50 20.65 34.02
C SER A 250 4.60 20.50 32.51
N LEU A 251 4.60 19.28 31.95
CA LEU A 251 4.72 19.06 30.50
C LEU A 251 3.50 19.49 29.67
N VAL A 252 2.42 19.95 30.31
CA VAL A 252 1.21 20.45 29.65
C VAL A 252 1.16 21.99 29.58
N SER A 253 2.14 22.73 30.17
CA SER A 253 2.03 24.20 30.27
C SER A 253 3.15 25.02 29.61
N ALA A 254 3.98 24.43 28.75
CA ALA A 254 5.08 25.14 28.08
C ALA A 254 4.74 25.73 26.69
N ASN A 255 3.45 25.83 26.33
CA ASN A 255 2.98 26.57 25.16
C ASN A 255 2.12 27.76 25.61
N LYS A 256 2.73 28.91 25.92
CA LYS A 256 1.98 30.16 26.15
C LYS A 256 1.62 30.82 24.81
N ALA A 257 0.71 30.16 24.09
CA ALA A 257 -0.22 30.73 23.11
C ALA A 257 -1.20 29.61 22.73
N ASP A 258 -2.44 29.66 23.24
CA ASP A 258 -3.49 28.65 23.02
C ASP A 258 -3.93 28.61 21.55
N VAL A 259 -3.19 27.92 20.69
CA VAL A 259 -3.74 27.38 19.42
C VAL A 259 -4.15 25.95 19.71
N LYS A 260 -5.42 25.76 20.05
CA LYS A 260 -5.98 24.45 20.37
C LYS A 260 -6.37 23.72 19.08
N LEU A 261 -5.37 23.19 18.39
CA LEU A 261 -5.57 22.39 17.19
C LEU A 261 -6.41 21.14 17.52
N ASN A 262 -7.36 20.84 16.66
CA ASN A 262 -8.13 19.60 16.76
C ASN A 262 -7.23 18.36 16.71
N LEU A 263 -7.53 17.38 17.57
CA LEU A 263 -6.73 16.16 17.67
C LEU A 263 -7.07 15.17 16.55
N PRO A 264 -6.09 14.36 16.09
CA PRO A 264 -6.35 13.30 15.12
C PRO A 264 -7.26 12.22 15.71
N VAL A 265 -8.12 11.65 14.86
CA VAL A 265 -9.12 10.64 15.22
C VAL A 265 -8.65 9.27 14.73
N LEU A 266 -8.57 8.28 15.62
CA LEU A 266 -8.28 6.90 15.23
C LEU A 266 -9.49 6.34 14.47
N LEU A 267 -9.30 5.94 13.20
CA LEU A 267 -10.37 5.41 12.35
C LEU A 267 -10.43 3.89 12.37
N LEU A 268 -9.29 3.24 12.26
CA LEU A 268 -9.22 1.80 12.04
C LEU A 268 -7.94 1.22 12.63
N THR A 269 -8.08 0.00 13.16
CA THR A 269 -6.98 -0.80 13.68
C THR A 269 -7.00 -2.15 12.96
N VAL A 270 -5.93 -2.46 12.23
CA VAL A 270 -5.78 -3.68 11.45
C VAL A 270 -4.75 -4.59 12.13
N LYS A 271 -5.12 -5.84 12.37
CA LYS A 271 -4.24 -6.86 12.95
C LYS A 271 -3.77 -7.85 11.88
N PRO A 272 -2.66 -8.58 12.12
CA PRO A 272 -2.25 -9.68 11.26
C PRO A 272 -3.39 -10.68 11.09
N PRO A 273 -3.57 -11.27 9.90
CA PRO A 273 -4.53 -12.34 9.71
C PRO A 273 -4.18 -13.51 10.61
N GLU A 274 -5.22 -14.13 11.17
CA GLU A 274 -5.08 -15.31 12.01
C GLU A 274 -4.52 -16.47 11.17
N PRO A 275 -3.69 -17.33 11.76
CA PRO A 275 -3.26 -18.54 11.06
C PRO A 275 -4.50 -19.38 10.71
N ILE A 276 -4.46 -20.03 9.55
CA ILE A 276 -5.51 -20.96 9.15
C ILE A 276 -5.43 -22.18 10.08
N THR A 277 -6.43 -22.33 10.95
CA THR A 277 -6.57 -23.47 11.86
C THR A 277 -7.62 -24.43 11.35
N GLY A 278 -7.78 -25.59 11.99
CA GLY A 278 -8.86 -26.51 11.69
C GLY A 278 -10.23 -25.86 11.81
N SER A 279 -11.11 -26.31 10.93
CA SER A 279 -12.49 -25.88 10.84
C SER A 279 -13.35 -26.55 11.90
N SER A 280 -14.27 -25.77 12.45
CA SER A 280 -15.35 -26.23 13.33
C SER A 280 -16.64 -26.54 12.57
N PHE A 281 -16.67 -26.36 11.24
CA PHE A 281 -17.86 -26.61 10.44
C PHE A 281 -18.11 -28.11 10.29
N GLU A 282 -19.34 -28.54 10.55
CA GLU A 282 -19.75 -29.94 10.38
C GLU A 282 -20.28 -30.25 8.97
N SER A 283 -20.66 -29.22 8.20
CA SER A 283 -21.15 -29.39 6.84
C SER A 283 -20.70 -28.26 5.89
N PRO A 284 -20.60 -28.54 4.56
CA PRO A 284 -20.31 -27.51 3.57
C PRO A 284 -21.33 -26.37 3.54
N LEU A 285 -22.59 -26.65 3.89
CA LEU A 285 -23.65 -25.65 3.93
C LEU A 285 -23.44 -24.66 5.07
N ASP A 286 -22.87 -25.10 6.19
CA ASP A 286 -22.58 -24.21 7.32
C ASP A 286 -21.39 -23.30 7.01
N ALA A 287 -20.37 -23.82 6.33
CA ALA A 287 -19.27 -22.99 5.83
C ALA A 287 -19.75 -21.97 4.78
N LEU A 288 -20.72 -22.33 3.93
CA LEU A 288 -21.27 -21.44 2.91
C LEU A 288 -22.16 -20.33 3.50
N LYS A 289 -22.84 -20.57 4.62
CA LYS A 289 -23.63 -19.53 5.31
C LYS A 289 -22.76 -18.38 5.84
N GLU A 290 -21.49 -18.67 6.13
CA GLU A 290 -20.50 -17.68 6.60
C GLU A 290 -19.78 -16.97 5.44
N VAL A 291 -20.05 -17.38 4.19
CA VAL A 291 -19.64 -16.62 3.01
C VAL A 291 -20.62 -15.47 2.85
N ASP A 292 -20.09 -14.29 2.61
CA ASP A 292 -20.88 -13.09 2.32
C ASP A 292 -21.62 -13.23 0.97
N ASP A 293 -22.03 -12.14 0.34
CA ASP A 293 -22.67 -12.04 -0.98
C ASP A 293 -21.98 -12.79 -2.16
N GLY A 294 -20.84 -13.45 -1.92
CA GLY A 294 -20.10 -14.25 -2.90
C GLY A 294 -19.35 -13.39 -3.91
N SER A 295 -19.30 -12.07 -3.71
CA SER A 295 -18.66 -11.12 -4.62
C SER A 295 -17.14 -11.04 -4.45
N MET A 296 -16.61 -11.51 -3.31
CA MET A 296 -15.21 -11.35 -2.92
C MET A 296 -14.54 -12.68 -2.56
N LEU A 297 -13.23 -12.76 -2.82
CA LEU A 297 -12.38 -13.83 -2.28
C LEU A 297 -12.14 -13.57 -0.78
N GLY A 298 -12.40 -14.58 0.05
CA GLY A 298 -12.13 -14.52 1.49
C GLY A 298 -10.68 -14.88 1.83
N LEU A 299 -10.33 -14.73 3.11
CA LEU A 299 -9.01 -15.10 3.65
C LEU A 299 -8.78 -16.62 3.77
N GLY A 300 -9.76 -17.44 3.39
CA GLY A 300 -9.67 -18.91 3.40
C GLY A 300 -10.14 -19.59 4.69
N TYR A 301 -10.64 -18.85 5.69
CA TYR A 301 -11.11 -19.42 6.97
C TYR A 301 -12.35 -20.33 6.83
N ASN A 302 -13.14 -20.17 5.77
CA ASN A 302 -14.34 -20.95 5.53
C ASN A 302 -14.00 -22.25 4.80
N HIS A 303 -13.29 -23.19 5.46
CA HIS A 303 -12.95 -24.50 4.92
C HIS A 303 -13.51 -25.66 5.76
N LEU A 304 -13.34 -26.90 5.31
CA LEU A 304 -13.78 -28.12 6.02
C LEU A 304 -12.63 -28.97 6.57
N ILE A 305 -11.38 -28.53 6.38
CA ILE A 305 -10.21 -29.23 6.87
C ILE A 305 -10.18 -29.13 8.41
N LYS A 306 -10.20 -30.27 9.11
CA LYS A 306 -10.18 -30.35 10.58
C LYS A 306 -8.74 -30.32 11.12
N ASP A 307 -8.55 -29.93 12.38
CA ASP A 307 -7.21 -29.83 13.01
C ASP A 307 -6.40 -31.11 12.88
N PHE A 308 -7.02 -32.27 13.16
CA PHE A 308 -6.34 -33.56 13.06
C PHE A 308 -5.83 -33.86 11.63
N GLN A 309 -6.47 -33.30 10.60
CA GLN A 309 -6.04 -33.48 9.21
C GLN A 309 -4.81 -32.62 8.92
N TRP A 310 -4.75 -31.40 9.46
CA TRP A 310 -3.56 -30.55 9.40
C TRP A 310 -2.38 -31.22 10.12
N GLU A 311 -2.61 -31.73 11.34
CA GLU A 311 -1.59 -32.46 12.10
C GLU A 311 -1.10 -33.71 11.37
N LEU A 312 -2.02 -34.48 10.77
CA LEU A 312 -1.66 -35.67 9.99
C LEU A 312 -0.83 -35.30 8.76
N GLN A 313 -1.21 -34.25 8.04
CA GLN A 313 -0.46 -33.78 6.87
C GLN A 313 0.93 -33.28 7.27
N GLU A 314 1.04 -32.54 8.37
CA GLU A 314 2.33 -32.10 8.89
C GLU A 314 3.20 -33.29 9.33
N ALA A 315 2.64 -34.30 9.98
CA ALA A 315 3.35 -35.52 10.37
C ALA A 315 3.84 -36.34 9.16
N ILE A 316 3.01 -36.47 8.12
CA ILE A 316 3.40 -37.10 6.85
C ILE A 316 4.53 -36.29 6.20
N PHE A 317 4.42 -34.97 6.14
CA PHE A 317 5.46 -34.11 5.57
C PHE A 317 6.78 -34.25 6.33
N ARG A 318 6.75 -34.10 7.65
CA ARG A 318 7.94 -34.21 8.50
C ARG A 318 8.60 -35.57 8.40
N SER A 319 7.82 -36.66 8.37
CA SER A 319 8.39 -38.01 8.21
C SER A 319 8.96 -38.24 6.80
N THR A 320 8.32 -37.71 5.76
CA THR A 320 8.77 -37.88 4.37
C THR A 320 10.05 -37.09 4.08
N TYR A 321 10.19 -35.89 4.66
CA TYR A 321 11.29 -34.95 4.38
C TYR A 321 12.24 -34.76 5.58
N GLN A 322 12.26 -35.70 6.52
CA GLN A 322 13.02 -35.61 7.77
C GLN A 322 14.50 -35.25 7.54
N GLU A 323 15.14 -35.92 6.58
CA GLU A 323 16.56 -35.72 6.23
C GLU A 323 16.88 -34.28 5.76
N TYR A 324 15.89 -33.54 5.23
CA TYR A 324 16.05 -32.16 4.78
C TYR A 324 15.78 -31.13 5.88
N LEU A 325 14.98 -31.49 6.88
CA LEU A 325 14.60 -30.61 7.99
C LEU A 325 15.69 -30.54 9.06
N GLU A 326 16.38 -31.65 9.34
CA GLU A 326 17.47 -31.73 10.32
C GLU A 326 18.67 -30.82 9.96
N ALA A 327 18.81 -30.40 8.69
CA ALA A 327 19.82 -29.43 8.26
C ALA A 327 19.44 -27.96 8.54
N LYS A 328 18.20 -27.69 8.97
CA LYS A 328 17.58 -26.36 9.04
C LYS A 328 16.93 -26.10 10.41
N ASP A 329 17.51 -26.61 11.50
CA ASP A 329 17.12 -26.25 12.87
C ASP A 329 17.52 -24.79 13.18
N VAL A 330 16.84 -23.86 12.54
CA VAL A 330 16.77 -22.46 12.95
C VAL A 330 15.59 -22.37 13.90
N ILE A 331 15.89 -22.06 15.16
CA ILE A 331 14.93 -21.70 16.19
C ILE A 331 13.93 -20.72 15.55
N LYS A 332 12.68 -21.14 15.36
CA LYS A 332 11.57 -20.25 14.99
C LYS A 332 11.27 -19.40 16.21
N GLU A 333 12.11 -18.43 16.52
CA GLU A 333 11.61 -17.24 17.19
C GLU A 333 10.51 -16.71 16.28
N GLU A 334 9.29 -16.64 16.81
CA GLU A 334 8.13 -16.10 16.11
C GLU A 334 8.42 -14.60 15.90
N ILE A 335 9.14 -14.29 14.81
CA ILE A 335 9.41 -12.92 14.43
C ILE A 335 8.04 -12.26 14.24
N PRO A 336 7.74 -11.17 14.94
CA PRO A 336 6.46 -10.49 14.79
C PRO A 336 6.31 -10.10 13.32
N ARG A 337 5.19 -10.52 12.70
CA ARG A 337 4.93 -10.25 11.29
C ARG A 337 4.97 -8.74 11.07
N HIS A 338 5.95 -8.24 10.33
CA HIS A 338 5.91 -6.86 9.88
C HIS A 338 4.80 -6.75 8.82
N ALA A 339 4.25 -5.56 8.69
CA ALA A 339 3.29 -5.23 7.64
C ALA A 339 3.89 -4.13 6.79
N THR A 340 3.61 -4.15 5.50
CA THR A 340 3.81 -2.99 4.64
C THR A 340 2.44 -2.55 4.16
N PHE A 341 2.19 -1.25 4.21
CA PHE A 341 0.89 -0.69 3.86
C PHE A 341 1.01 0.59 3.04
N HIS A 342 0.00 0.83 2.19
CA HIS A 342 -0.04 1.95 1.28
C HIS A 342 -1.40 2.62 1.30
N PHE A 343 -1.43 3.95 1.31
CA PHE A 343 -2.67 4.69 1.04
C PHE A 343 -3.00 4.64 -0.46
N LEU A 344 -4.25 4.34 -0.78
CA LEU A 344 -4.71 4.13 -2.14
C LEU A 344 -5.79 5.15 -2.49
N LEU A 345 -5.55 5.87 -3.58
CA LEU A 345 -6.56 6.70 -4.21
C LEU A 345 -7.73 5.84 -4.74
N PRO A 346 -8.92 6.45 -4.90
CA PRO A 346 -10.10 5.77 -5.41
C PRO A 346 -9.83 5.06 -6.75
N SER A 347 -10.37 3.85 -6.91
CA SER A 347 -10.15 3.02 -8.11
C SER A 347 -11.30 2.03 -8.30
N GLN A 348 -11.36 1.34 -9.43
CA GLN A 348 -12.40 0.33 -9.68
C GLN A 348 -12.35 -0.84 -8.67
N ILE A 349 -11.19 -1.07 -8.05
CA ILE A 349 -11.00 -2.11 -7.03
C ILE A 349 -11.58 -1.65 -5.68
N LEU A 350 -11.41 -0.37 -5.34
CA LEU A 350 -11.95 0.24 -4.12
C LEU A 350 -13.24 0.99 -4.45
N GLN A 351 -14.31 0.27 -4.75
CA GLN A 351 -15.61 0.90 -4.98
C GLN A 351 -16.20 1.35 -3.65
N VAL A 352 -16.38 2.66 -3.52
CA VAL A 352 -17.09 3.25 -2.39
C VAL A 352 -18.59 3.11 -2.68
N GLY A 353 -19.38 2.67 -1.68
CA GLY A 353 -20.79 2.33 -1.86
C GLY A 353 -21.66 3.47 -2.45
N PRO A 354 -22.83 3.13 -3.01
CA PRO A 354 -23.70 4.11 -3.68
C PRO A 354 -24.12 5.23 -2.71
N GLY A 355 -23.82 6.48 -3.09
CA GLY A 355 -24.18 7.69 -2.32
C GLY A 355 -23.03 8.36 -1.57
N MET A 356 -21.81 7.83 -1.65
CA MET A 356 -20.63 8.45 -1.03
C MET A 356 -19.86 9.30 -2.05
N GLU A 357 -19.60 10.57 -1.71
CA GLU A 357 -18.75 11.44 -2.52
C GLU A 357 -17.29 11.01 -2.42
N VAL A 358 -16.73 10.65 -3.57
CA VAL A 358 -15.33 10.26 -3.73
C VAL A 358 -14.56 11.48 -4.22
N GLN A 359 -13.70 12.02 -3.37
CA GLN A 359 -12.74 13.05 -3.76
C GLN A 359 -11.53 12.37 -4.42
N PRO A 360 -11.14 12.75 -5.66
CA PRO A 360 -10.12 12.02 -6.43
C PRO A 360 -8.73 12.08 -5.78
N ASP A 361 -8.42 13.16 -5.07
CA ASP A 361 -7.11 13.39 -4.45
C ASP A 361 -7.01 12.90 -3.00
N VAL A 362 -8.11 12.38 -2.45
CA VAL A 362 -8.17 11.87 -1.07
C VAL A 362 -8.17 10.35 -1.12
N PRO A 363 -7.32 9.67 -0.33
CA PRO A 363 -7.33 8.20 -0.27
C PRO A 363 -8.71 7.64 0.07
N ALA A 364 -9.15 6.62 -0.68
CA ALA A 364 -10.38 5.89 -0.42
C ALA A 364 -10.15 4.70 0.52
N GLY A 365 -8.94 4.15 0.52
CA GLY A 365 -8.61 2.93 1.25
C GLY A 365 -7.12 2.80 1.51
N ILE A 366 -6.76 1.73 2.20
CA ILE A 366 -5.39 1.25 2.38
C ILE A 366 -5.25 -0.14 1.78
N GLY A 367 -4.06 -0.44 1.27
CA GLY A 367 -3.64 -1.79 0.91
C GLY A 367 -2.57 -2.26 1.88
N VAL A 368 -2.69 -3.47 2.42
CA VAL A 368 -1.81 -4.02 3.45
C VAL A 368 -1.42 -5.44 3.08
N HIS A 369 -0.13 -5.77 3.20
CA HIS A 369 0.30 -7.16 3.31
C HIS A 369 1.16 -7.35 4.55
N TRP A 370 1.18 -8.58 5.04
CA TRP A 370 1.95 -8.99 6.20
C TRP A 370 3.02 -9.98 5.77
N ASP A 371 4.19 -9.95 6.40
CA ASP A 371 5.29 -10.85 6.12
C ASP A 371 4.84 -12.33 6.19
N GLY A 372 5.28 -13.11 5.20
CA GLY A 372 4.94 -14.53 5.09
C GLY A 372 3.51 -14.83 4.64
N ASN A 373 2.68 -13.81 4.37
CA ASN A 373 1.33 -14.01 3.82
C ASN A 373 1.30 -13.84 2.30
N HIS A 374 0.44 -14.63 1.66
CA HIS A 374 0.17 -14.60 0.24
C HIS A 374 -0.83 -13.52 -0.16
N ASN A 375 -1.54 -12.94 0.80
CA ASN A 375 -2.69 -12.08 0.55
C ASN A 375 -2.31 -10.61 0.69
N PHE A 376 -2.65 -9.81 -0.31
CA PHE A 376 -2.71 -8.36 -0.21
C PHE A 376 -4.14 -7.93 0.08
N CYS A 377 -4.38 -7.33 1.24
CA CYS A 377 -5.69 -6.99 1.75
C CYS A 377 -5.99 -5.51 1.57
N PHE A 378 -7.19 -5.19 1.10
CA PHE A 378 -7.67 -3.82 0.95
C PHE A 378 -8.67 -3.49 2.06
N TYR A 379 -8.54 -2.30 2.64
CA TYR A 379 -9.47 -1.78 3.64
C TYR A 379 -9.95 -0.38 3.26
N LEU A 380 -11.25 -0.16 3.20
CA LEU A 380 -11.88 1.15 2.99
C LEU A 380 -11.74 2.03 4.23
N LEU A 381 -11.36 3.29 4.01
CA LEU A 381 -11.21 4.28 5.09
C LEU A 381 -12.55 4.85 5.56
N LYS A 382 -13.51 4.96 4.63
CA LYS A 382 -14.87 5.41 4.93
C LYS A 382 -15.79 4.19 4.85
N ARG A 383 -16.26 3.70 6.00
CA ARG A 383 -17.20 2.58 6.09
C ARG A 383 -18.60 3.05 6.50
N PRO A 384 -19.66 2.33 6.09
CA PRO A 384 -21.00 2.54 6.62
C PRO A 384 -21.03 2.37 8.15
N LEU A 385 -21.88 3.14 8.83
CA LEU A 385 -21.92 3.23 10.30
C LEU A 385 -22.24 1.88 11.00
N GLU A 386 -22.82 0.92 10.28
CA GLU A 386 -23.28 -0.37 10.82
C GLU A 386 -22.12 -1.37 11.05
N GLU A 387 -20.95 -1.18 10.43
CA GLU A 387 -19.81 -2.12 10.50
C GLU A 387 -18.73 -1.76 11.52
N GLN A 388 -18.81 -0.59 12.18
CA GLN A 388 -17.74 -0.10 13.08
C GLN A 388 -17.65 -0.82 14.43
N VAL A 389 -18.56 -1.74 14.73
CA VAL A 389 -18.67 -2.36 16.07
C VAL A 389 -17.86 -3.66 16.17
N ASP A 390 -17.38 -4.21 15.06
CA ASP A 390 -16.78 -5.55 15.10
C ASP A 390 -15.28 -5.53 15.46
N SER A 391 -14.92 -6.40 16.40
CA SER A 391 -13.60 -6.44 17.04
C SER A 391 -12.49 -7.02 16.13
N HIS A 392 -12.87 -7.53 14.95
CA HIS A 392 -12.00 -8.05 13.91
C HIS A 392 -12.40 -7.47 12.55
N LEU A 393 -11.75 -6.37 12.16
CA LEU A 393 -12.01 -5.71 10.88
C LEU A 393 -11.67 -6.65 9.71
N LYS A 394 -12.69 -7.14 9.00
CA LYS A 394 -12.50 -7.93 7.78
C LYS A 394 -12.04 -7.01 6.62
N PRO A 395 -11.12 -7.50 5.76
CA PRO A 395 -10.75 -6.77 4.56
C PRO A 395 -11.94 -6.69 3.60
N ASP A 396 -12.06 -5.56 2.90
CA ASP A 396 -13.12 -5.32 1.91
C ASP A 396 -12.82 -6.07 0.61
N VAL A 397 -11.54 -6.18 0.24
CA VAL A 397 -11.09 -6.98 -0.91
C VAL A 397 -9.82 -7.74 -0.52
N VAL A 398 -9.71 -9.00 -0.92
CA VAL A 398 -8.49 -9.81 -0.74
C VAL A 398 -7.91 -10.19 -2.09
N TRP A 399 -6.63 -9.91 -2.28
CA TRP A 399 -5.87 -10.33 -3.45
C TRP A 399 -4.89 -11.46 -3.12
N PRO A 400 -5.17 -12.70 -3.54
CA PRO A 400 -4.24 -13.80 -3.36
C PRO A 400 -3.09 -13.73 -4.38
N CYS A 401 -1.87 -13.95 -3.90
CA CYS A 401 -0.67 -14.11 -4.72
C CYS A 401 -0.18 -15.58 -4.67
N ALA A 402 0.48 -16.02 -5.74
CA ALA A 402 0.99 -17.39 -5.84
C ALA A 402 2.07 -17.71 -4.79
N ALA A 403 2.87 -16.71 -4.41
CA ALA A 403 3.90 -16.80 -3.39
C ALA A 403 3.67 -15.74 -2.28
N PRO A 404 4.26 -15.91 -1.08
CA PRO A 404 4.23 -14.89 -0.05
C PRO A 404 4.78 -13.57 -0.59
N ILE A 405 4.15 -12.47 -0.20
CA ILE A 405 4.52 -11.14 -0.70
C ILE A 405 5.78 -10.67 0.04
N ALA A 406 6.87 -10.54 -0.69
CA ALA A 406 8.16 -10.07 -0.16
C ALA A 406 8.22 -8.53 -0.07
N CYS A 407 7.68 -7.83 -1.07
CA CYS A 407 7.57 -6.37 -1.02
C CYS A 407 6.48 -5.85 -1.96
N SER A 408 5.99 -4.65 -1.68
CA SER A 408 4.99 -3.96 -2.49
C SER A 408 5.36 -2.50 -2.70
N ALA A 409 4.89 -1.93 -3.82
CA ALA A 409 5.05 -0.51 -4.12
C ALA A 409 3.84 0.03 -4.87
N VAL A 410 3.56 1.32 -4.68
CA VAL A 410 2.49 2.04 -5.38
C VAL A 410 3.12 3.20 -6.15
N SER A 411 2.64 3.44 -7.37
CA SER A 411 3.12 4.56 -8.17
C SER A 411 2.74 5.91 -7.54
N SER A 412 3.48 6.97 -7.86
CA SER A 412 3.20 8.33 -7.36
C SER A 412 1.79 8.84 -7.70
N CYS A 413 1.26 8.44 -8.86
CA CYS A 413 -0.12 8.71 -9.27
C CYS A 413 -1.16 7.75 -8.65
N SER A 414 -0.74 6.84 -7.77
CA SER A 414 -1.55 5.79 -7.14
C SER A 414 -2.36 4.92 -8.13
N ARG A 415 -1.96 4.89 -9.41
CA ARG A 415 -2.61 4.06 -10.43
C ARG A 415 -2.07 2.64 -10.46
N TYR A 416 -0.76 2.50 -10.37
CA TYR A 416 -0.09 1.21 -10.51
C TYR A 416 0.27 0.65 -9.14
N LEU A 417 0.04 -0.64 -8.96
CA LEU A 417 0.46 -1.42 -7.79
C LEU A 417 1.39 -2.51 -8.27
N ALA A 418 2.59 -2.59 -7.69
CA ALA A 418 3.53 -3.67 -7.92
C ALA A 418 3.64 -4.54 -6.68
N LEU A 419 3.56 -5.85 -6.87
CA LEU A 419 3.75 -6.88 -5.84
C LEU A 419 4.88 -7.80 -6.28
N ALA A 420 5.87 -8.03 -5.42
CA ALA A 420 6.87 -9.06 -5.63
C ALA A 420 6.66 -10.20 -4.63
N GLY A 421 6.64 -11.42 -5.16
CA GLY A 421 6.66 -12.64 -4.36
C GLY A 421 8.08 -13.04 -3.96
N GLU A 422 8.17 -13.87 -2.92
CA GLU A 422 9.42 -14.53 -2.51
C GLU A 422 10.00 -15.47 -3.59
N ASP A 423 9.17 -15.88 -4.54
CA ASP A 423 9.52 -16.67 -5.73
C ASP A 423 10.17 -15.83 -6.85
N ALA A 424 10.50 -14.57 -6.57
CA ALA A 424 11.06 -13.60 -7.52
C ALA A 424 10.11 -13.26 -8.70
N THR A 425 8.81 -13.51 -8.54
CA THR A 425 7.78 -13.07 -9.49
C THR A 425 7.31 -11.66 -9.14
N ILE A 426 7.37 -10.74 -10.12
CA ILE A 426 6.84 -9.38 -10.00
C ILE A 426 5.55 -9.29 -10.80
N THR A 427 4.47 -8.84 -10.15
CA THR A 427 3.21 -8.53 -10.80
C THR A 427 2.91 -7.04 -10.70
N ILE A 428 2.59 -6.41 -11.84
CA ILE A 428 2.19 -5.00 -11.93
C ILE A 428 0.72 -4.94 -12.33
N TRP A 429 -0.08 -4.23 -11.56
CA TRP A 429 -1.51 -4.03 -11.76
C TRP A 429 -1.83 -2.59 -12.12
N ASP A 430 -2.77 -2.39 -13.05
CA ASP A 430 -3.46 -1.11 -13.22
C ASP A 430 -4.72 -1.12 -12.37
N LYS A 431 -4.69 -0.47 -11.20
CA LYS A 431 -5.84 -0.45 -10.28
C LYS A 431 -7.03 0.30 -10.87
N HIS A 432 -6.80 1.24 -11.79
CA HIS A 432 -7.88 2.01 -12.41
C HIS A 432 -8.67 1.15 -13.38
N LEU A 433 -7.99 0.25 -14.10
CA LEU A 433 -8.63 -0.65 -15.06
C LEU A 433 -8.96 -2.04 -14.48
N GLY A 434 -8.43 -2.38 -13.31
CA GLY A 434 -8.73 -3.61 -12.59
C GLY A 434 -8.07 -4.88 -13.14
N TYR A 435 -7.01 -4.76 -13.95
CA TYR A 435 -6.36 -5.91 -14.59
C TYR A 435 -4.81 -5.88 -14.49
N PRO A 436 -4.13 -7.04 -14.63
CA PRO A 436 -2.69 -7.10 -14.51
C PRO A 436 -2.06 -6.61 -15.81
N LEU A 437 -1.13 -5.66 -15.71
CA LEU A 437 -0.38 -5.16 -16.86
C LEU A 437 0.74 -6.11 -17.26
N SER A 438 1.41 -6.70 -16.27
CA SER A 438 2.55 -7.59 -16.52
C SER A 438 2.82 -8.48 -15.32
N VAL A 439 3.20 -9.72 -15.60
CA VAL A 439 3.79 -10.65 -14.65
C VAL A 439 5.16 -11.04 -15.21
N THR A 440 6.22 -10.79 -14.44
CA THR A 440 7.59 -11.09 -14.85
C THR A 440 8.29 -11.86 -13.75
N ALA A 441 8.76 -13.07 -14.06
CA ALA A 441 9.61 -13.85 -13.17
C ALA A 441 11.09 -13.54 -13.43
N ILE A 442 11.83 -13.21 -12.37
CA ILE A 442 13.29 -13.06 -12.46
C ILE A 442 13.88 -14.46 -12.48
N ARG A 443 14.55 -14.83 -13.58
CA ARG A 443 15.06 -16.20 -13.83
C ARG A 443 16.24 -16.64 -12.94
N GLU A 444 16.73 -15.78 -12.07
CA GLU A 444 17.87 -16.06 -11.20
C GLU A 444 17.39 -16.21 -9.75
N GLU A 445 18.08 -17.03 -8.94
CA GLU A 445 17.85 -17.18 -7.49
C GLU A 445 18.17 -15.87 -6.73
N ARG A 446 17.38 -14.83 -6.98
CA ARG A 446 17.53 -13.51 -6.41
C ARG A 446 16.29 -13.18 -5.61
N SER A 447 16.49 -12.71 -4.38
CA SER A 447 15.42 -12.14 -3.58
C SER A 447 15.21 -10.67 -3.95
N ILE A 448 13.95 -10.29 -4.13
CA ILE A 448 13.54 -8.91 -4.38
C ILE A 448 13.39 -8.23 -3.02
N ARG A 449 14.16 -7.17 -2.77
CA ARG A 449 14.12 -6.42 -1.50
C ARG A 449 13.25 -5.18 -1.55
N SER A 450 13.19 -4.51 -2.70
CA SER A 450 12.38 -3.31 -2.87
C SER A 450 11.97 -3.11 -4.33
N ILE A 451 10.84 -2.45 -4.52
CA ILE A 451 10.34 -1.99 -5.82
C ILE A 451 10.14 -0.49 -5.74
N HIS A 452 10.56 0.23 -6.78
CA HIS A 452 10.36 1.68 -6.86
C HIS A 452 9.79 2.04 -8.23
N PHE A 453 8.74 2.85 -8.24
CA PHE A 453 8.27 3.53 -9.44
C PHE A 453 9.10 4.81 -9.61
N LEU A 454 9.65 5.02 -10.81
CA LEU A 454 10.47 6.18 -11.16
C LEU A 454 9.65 7.25 -11.86
#